data_AF-B0N9E7-F1
#
_entry.id   AF-B0N9E7-F1
#
_cell.length_a   1.000
_cell.length_b   1.000
_cell.length_c   1.000
_cell.angle_alpha   90.00
_cell.angle_beta   90.00
_cell.angle_gamma   90.00
#
_symmetry.space_group_name_H-M   'P 1'
#
loop_
_entity.id
_entity.type
_entity.pdbx_description
1 polymer ?
#
loop_
_entity_poly.entity_id
_entity_poly.type
_entity_poly.pdbx_seq_one_letter_code
_entity_poly.pdbx_strand_id
1 'polypeptide(L)' 'MKSCSYMIAAEQKARTTYDNILRLVKDPEVCEPIRFLREREIVHYQRFGESLRIVQDNLDSKNFYAINPEFDTRPCGK' A
#
# COMPACT_ATOMS: atom_id res chain seq x y z
N MET A 1 -7.53 7.53 5.12
CA MET A 1 -7.24 6.19 4.55
C MET A 1 -8.14 5.75 3.40
N LYS A 2 -9.39 6.22 3.24
CA LYS A 2 -10.31 5.74 2.17
C LYS A 2 -9.76 5.85 0.73
N SER A 3 -8.75 6.69 0.50
CA SER A 3 -8.18 6.91 -0.84
C SER A 3 -7.24 5.79 -1.33
N CYS A 4 -6.41 5.21 -0.45
CA CYS A 4 -5.58 4.08 -0.84
C CYS A 4 -6.40 2.85 -1.23
N SER A 5 -7.53 2.64 -0.54
CA SER A 5 -8.40 1.47 -0.75
C SER A 5 -8.94 1.39 -2.18
N TYR A 6 -9.26 2.53 -2.81
CA TYR A 6 -9.76 2.54 -4.19
C TYR A 6 -8.66 2.26 -5.21
N MET A 7 -7.42 2.70 -4.96
CA MET A 7 -6.28 2.44 -5.86
C MET A 7 -5.95 0.95 -5.88
N ILE A 8 -5.83 0.34 -4.70
CA ILE A 8 -5.57 -1.10 -4.58
C ILE A 8 -6.68 -1.93 -5.24
N ALA A 9 -7.95 -1.53 -5.09
CA ALA A 9 -9.05 -2.24 -5.73
C ALA A 9 -8.98 -2.17 -7.27
N ALA A 10 -8.61 -1.01 -7.82
CA ALA A 10 -8.45 -0.83 -9.26
C ALA A 10 -7.26 -1.64 -9.81
N GLU A 11 -6.12 -1.63 -9.12
CA GLU A 11 -4.91 -2.40 -9.47
C GLU A 11 -5.17 -3.91 -9.47
N GLN A 12 -5.88 -4.41 -8.46
CA GLN A 12 -6.26 -5.83 -8.41
C GLN A 12 -7.21 -6.22 -9.54
N LYS A 13 -8.17 -5.35 -9.88
CA LYS A 13 -9.06 -5.58 -11.03
C LYS A 13 -8.30 -5.60 -12.36
N ALA A 14 -7.33 -4.71 -12.54
CA ALA A 14 -6.45 -4.72 -13.72
C ALA A 14 -5.64 -6.01 -13.79
N ARG A 15 -5.02 -6.44 -12.68
CA ARG A 15 -4.24 -7.68 -12.60
C ARG A 15 -5.04 -8.91 -13.00
N THR A 16 -6.23 -9.12 -12.42
CA THR A 16 -7.09 -10.26 -12.77
C THR A 16 -7.48 -10.24 -14.24
N THR A 17 -7.72 -9.04 -14.80
CA THR A 17 -8.03 -8.89 -16.22
C THR A 17 -6.85 -9.34 -17.09
N TYR A 18 -5.62 -8.94 -16.76
CA TYR A 18 -4.42 -9.37 -17.49
C TYR A 18 -4.15 -10.88 -17.35
N ASP A 19 -4.32 -11.44 -16.16
CA ASP A 19 -4.22 -12.89 -15.93
C ASP A 19 -5.18 -13.66 -16.85
N ASN A 20 -6.42 -13.19 -16.99
CA ASN A 20 -7.41 -13.82 -17.88
C ASN A 20 -7.03 -13.71 -19.36
N ILE A 21 -6.51 -12.56 -19.80
CA ILE A 21 -6.04 -12.37 -21.18
C ILE A 21 -4.90 -13.33 -21.51
N LEU A 22 -3.90 -13.46 -20.63
CA LEU A 22 -2.75 -14.35 -20.84
C LEU A 22 -3.12 -15.84 -20.84
N ARG A 23 -4.26 -16.21 -20.23
CA ARG A 23 -4.79 -17.57 -20.31
C ARG A 23 -5.35 -17.85 -21.71
N LEU A 24 -6.05 -16.89 -22.30
CA LEU A 24 -6.78 -17.04 -23.57
C LEU A 24 -5.91 -16.77 -24.81
N VAL A 25 -5.06 -15.75 -24.76
CA VAL A 25 -4.21 -15.32 -25.88
C VAL A 25 -2.83 -15.97 -25.78
N LYS A 26 -2.27 -16.38 -26.93
CA LYS A 26 -0.92 -16.96 -27.06
C LYS A 26 -0.02 -16.21 -28.04
N ASP A 27 -0.57 -15.22 -28.73
CA ASP A 27 0.20 -14.35 -29.61
C ASP A 27 1.25 -13.57 -28.80
N PRO A 28 2.55 -13.72 -29.09
CA PRO A 28 3.62 -13.00 -28.41
C PRO A 28 3.47 -11.47 -28.48
N GLU A 29 2.99 -10.90 -29.59
CA GLU A 29 2.87 -9.44 -29.75
C GLU A 29 1.84 -8.84 -28.78
N VAL A 30 0.87 -9.65 -28.35
CA VAL A 30 -0.14 -9.26 -27.35
C VAL A 30 0.30 -9.65 -25.93
N CYS A 31 0.92 -10.83 -25.78
CA CYS A 31 1.29 -11.33 -24.45
C CYS A 31 2.40 -10.51 -23.80
N GLU A 32 3.40 -10.04 -24.54
CA GLU A 32 4.54 -9.31 -23.99
C GLU A 32 4.14 -7.97 -23.34
N PRO A 33 3.36 -7.09 -24.01
CA PRO A 33 2.86 -5.87 -23.37
C PRO A 33 1.97 -6.15 -22.15
N ILE A 34 1.15 -7.20 -22.20
CA ILE A 34 0.25 -7.56 -21.09
C ILE A 34 1.04 -8.09 -19.89
N ARG A 35 2.11 -8.85 -20.10
CA ARG A 35 3.02 -9.29 -19.02
C ARG A 35 3.68 -8.10 -18.34
N PHE A 36 4.15 -7.13 -19.12
CA PHE A 36 4.72 -5.89 -18.57
C PHE A 36 3.70 -5.13 -17.71
N LEU A 37 2.49 -4.92 -18.22
CA LEU A 37 1.43 -4.23 -17.48
C LEU A 37 1.07 -4.97 -16.20
N ARG A 38 0.96 -6.29 -16.25
CA ARG A 38 0.69 -7.12 -15.07
C ARG A 38 1.78 -6.97 -14.01
N GLU A 39 3.05 -7.07 -14.40
CA GLU A 39 4.18 -6.94 -13.47
C GLU A 39 4.20 -5.55 -12.81
N ARG A 40 3.90 -4.51 -13.60
CA ARG A 40 3.78 -3.14 -13.07
C ARG A 40 2.75 -3.05 -11.95
N GLU A 41 1.59 -3.70 -12.06
CA GLU A 41 0.58 -3.71 -10.98
C GLU A 41 1.09 -4.42 -9.71
N ILE A 42 1.89 -5.49 -9.84
CA ILE A 42 2.49 -6.19 -8.68
C ILE A 42 3.46 -5.28 -7.93
N VAL A 43 4.35 -4.64 -8.68
CA VAL A 43 5.35 -3.74 -8.13
C VAL A 43 4.69 -2.51 -7.50
N HIS A 44 3.66 -1.97 -8.15
CA HIS A 44 2.92 -0.82 -7.62
C HIS A 44 2.27 -1.15 -6.28
N TYR A 45 1.59 -2.31 -6.18
CA TYR A 45 1.00 -2.79 -4.94
C TYR A 45 2.04 -2.91 -3.79
N GLN A 46 3.18 -3.56 -4.06
CA GLN A 46 4.23 -3.78 -3.05
C GLN A 46 4.86 -2.47 -2.58
N ARG A 47 5.33 -1.64 -3.53
CA ARG A 47 6.03 -0.38 -3.22
C ARG A 47 5.11 0.64 -2.56
N PHE A 48 3.87 0.73 -3.02
CA PHE A 48 2.89 1.62 -2.42
C PHE A 48 2.52 1.18 -1.01
N GLY A 49 2.34 -0.12 -0.79
CA GLY A 49 2.09 -0.69 0.54
C GLY A 49 3.22 -0.41 1.54
N GLU A 50 4.47 -0.60 1.13
CA GLU A 50 5.65 -0.28 1.94
C GLU A 50 5.72 1.21 2.27
N SER A 51 5.57 2.07 1.26
CA SER A 51 5.59 3.53 1.44
C SER A 51 4.47 4.00 2.38
N LEU A 52 3.27 3.42 2.24
CA LEU A 52 2.13 3.75 3.09
C LEU A 52 2.36 3.34 4.55
N ARG A 53 2.97 2.17 4.79
CA ARG A 53 3.35 1.72 6.12
C ARG A 53 4.30 2.71 6.79
N ILE A 54 5.37 3.10 6.09
CA ILE A 54 6.37 4.06 6.61
C ILE A 54 5.71 5.39 6.97
N VAL A 55 4.82 5.91 6.11
CA VAL A 55 4.11 7.17 6.39
C VAL A 55 3.19 7.02 7.59
N GLN A 56 2.45 5.91 7.71
CA GLN A 56 1.55 5.68 8.83
C GLN A 56 2.32 5.55 10.16
N ASP A 57 3.42 4.80 10.18
CA ASP A 57 4.27 4.64 11.36
C ASP A 57 4.86 5.99 11.80
N ASN A 58 5.25 6.85 10.84
CA ASN A 58 5.70 8.21 11.14
C ASN A 58 4.58 9.11 11.68
N LEU A 59 3.33 8.95 11.24
CA LEU A 59 2.19 9.71 11.77
C LEU A 59 1.83 9.26 13.19
N ASP A 60 1.86 7.96 13.48
CA ASP A 60 1.58 7.40 14.81
C ASP A 60 2.71 7.69 15.82
N SER A 61 3.93 8.05 15.35
CA SER A 61 5.07 8.38 16.21
C SER A 61 4.87 9.63 17.09
N LYS A 62 3.97 10.54 16.70
CA LYS A 62 3.61 11.74 17.46
C LYS A 62 2.31 11.54 18.22
N ASN A 63 2.19 10.43 18.94
CA ASN A 63 1.05 10.19 19.80
C ASN A 63 1.02 11.26 20.90
N PHE A 64 0.28 12.35 20.65
CA PHE A 64 0.18 13.54 21.53
C PHE A 64 -0.34 13.20 22.93
N TYR A 65 -0.98 12.03 23.08
CA TYR A 65 -1.43 11.47 24.36
C TYR A 65 -0.38 10.62 25.09
N ALA A 66 0.82 10.45 24.53
CA ALA A 66 1.89 9.68 25.18
C ALA A 66 2.39 10.36 26.47
N ILE A 67 2.16 11.68 26.61
CA ILE A 67 2.44 12.43 27.83
C ILE A 67 1.24 13.33 28.12
N ASN A 68 0.54 13.06 29.22
CA ASN A 68 -0.43 13.97 29.80
C ASN A 68 0.23 14.74 30.95
N PRO A 69 0.52 16.04 30.78
CA PRO A 69 1.16 16.84 31.82
C PRO A 69 0.34 16.94 33.12
N GLU A 70 -0.97 16.68 33.11
CA GLU A 70 -1.79 16.59 34.33
C GLU A 70 -1.48 15.35 35.18
N PHE A 71 -0.99 14.27 34.58
CA PHE A 71 -0.69 13.00 35.27
C PHE A 71 0.81 12.71 35.39
N ASP A 72 1.59 13.04 34.37
CA ASP A 72 2.98 12.60 34.20
C ASP A 72 4.03 13.55 34.81
N THR A 73 3.63 14.74 35.30
CA THR A 73 4.55 15.74 35.88
C THR A 73 4.74 15.63 37.40
N ARG A 74 4.37 14.51 38.04
CA ARG A 74 4.72 14.34 39.46
C ARG A 74 6.25 14.17 39.56
N PRO A 75 6.98 15.07 40.22
CA PRO A 75 8.35 14.76 40.58
C PRO A 75 8.27 13.57 41.54
N CYS A 76 8.94 12.47 41.21
CA CYS A 76 9.20 11.40 42.16
C CYS A 76 10.00 12.03 43.30
N GLY A 77 9.29 12.40 44.36
CA GLY A 77 9.82 13.08 45.52
C GLY A 77 10.29 12.08 46.55
N LYS A 78 11.58 12.21 46.86
CA LYS A 78 12.35 11.70 48.01
C LYS A 78 13.02 10.35 47.84
#